data_AF-A0AAR5P301-F1
#
_entry.id   AF-A0AAR5P301-F1
#
_cell.length_a   1.000
_cell.length_b   1.000
_cell.length_c   1.000
_cell.angle_alpha   90.00
_cell.angle_beta   90.00
_cell.angle_gamma   90.00
#
_symmetry.space_group_name_H-M   'P 1'
#
loop_
_entity.id
_entity.type
_entity.pdbx_description
1 polymer ?
#
loop_
_entity_poly.entity_id
_entity_poly.type
_entity_poly.pdbx_seq_one_letter_code
_entity_poly.pdbx_strand_id
1 'polypeptide(L)'
;MDFFGLTQYGSSNPIKDMLRDDYQELQEPPTTYIDNEYDHRTFAEKIKELDCYIGTADGYAYGSEDRLYRMRKKYLFKPVGPTNMFKHPGTNSMNYGWWNCDPELSKLSKEENWFKPRVVHSINTSEMSRFINYCLTIDKFFKM
;
A
#
# COMPACT_ATOMS: atom_id res chain seq x y z
N MET A 1 3.01 -11.01 33.69
CA MET A 1 4.20 -10.97 32.81
C MET A 1 4.19 -12.27 32.02
N ASP A 2 3.82 -12.21 30.75
CA ASP A 2 3.85 -13.39 29.88
C ASP A 2 5.29 -13.66 29.46
N PHE A 3 5.90 -14.67 30.08
CA PHE A 3 7.32 -14.95 29.87
C PHE A 3 7.60 -15.73 28.57
N PHE A 4 6.57 -16.31 27.92
CA PHE A 4 6.71 -17.07 26.66
C PHE A 4 5.43 -17.08 25.79
N GLY A 5 4.57 -16.06 25.87
CA GLY A 5 3.31 -16.03 25.10
C GLY A 5 2.26 -17.06 25.55
N LEU A 6 2.53 -17.81 26.63
CA LEU A 6 1.56 -18.65 27.32
C LEU A 6 0.85 -17.79 28.37
N THR A 7 -0.36 -17.35 28.03
CA THR A 7 -1.29 -16.72 28.97
C THR A 7 -2.10 -17.80 29.69
N GLN A 8 -2.77 -17.46 30.80
CA GLN A 8 -3.74 -18.37 31.45
C GLN A 8 -4.85 -18.85 30.49
N TYR A 9 -5.07 -18.14 29.39
CA TYR A 9 -6.07 -18.45 28.37
C TYR A 9 -5.49 -19.14 27.13
N GLY A 10 -4.20 -19.51 27.14
CA GLY A 10 -3.53 -20.22 26.05
C GLY A 10 -2.47 -19.39 25.33
N SER A 11 -2.09 -19.84 24.13
CA SER A 11 -1.10 -19.15 23.29
C SER A 11 -1.66 -17.84 22.75
N SER A 12 -0.98 -16.73 23.00
CA SER A 12 -1.28 -15.45 22.35
C SER A 12 -1.09 -15.57 20.85
N ASN A 13 -2.06 -15.10 20.05
CA ASN A 13 -1.95 -15.02 18.59
C ASN A 13 -1.79 -13.53 18.21
N PRO A 14 -0.56 -13.00 18.21
CA PRO A 14 -0.33 -11.55 18.11
C PRO A 14 -0.91 -10.95 16.83
N ILE A 15 -0.92 -11.70 15.72
CA ILE A 15 -1.50 -11.24 14.45
C ILE A 15 -3.02 -11.09 14.57
N LYS A 16 -3.69 -12.02 15.26
CA LYS A 16 -5.14 -11.97 15.46
C LYS A 16 -5.52 -10.85 16.42
N ASP A 17 -4.72 -10.65 17.47
CA ASP A 17 -4.94 -9.60 18.46
C ASP A 17 -4.77 -8.19 17.85
N MET A 18 -3.89 -8.05 16.86
CA MET A 18 -3.70 -6.81 16.11
C MET A 18 -4.83 -6.49 15.13
N LEU A 19 -5.56 -7.49 14.65
CA LEU A 19 -6.59 -7.31 13.63
C LEU A 19 -7.74 -6.46 14.20
N ARG A 20 -8.35 -5.61 13.37
CA ARG A 20 -9.60 -4.94 13.76
C ARG A 20 -10.73 -5.96 13.87
N ASP A 21 -11.60 -5.78 14.85
CA ASP A 21 -12.75 -6.67 15.05
C ASP A 21 -13.74 -6.56 13.89
N ASP A 22 -13.84 -5.37 13.28
CA ASP A 22 -14.70 -5.08 12.14
C ASP A 22 -14.13 -5.60 10.80
N TYR A 23 -12.87 -6.04 10.78
CA TYR A 23 -12.20 -6.41 9.55
C TYR A 23 -12.42 -7.89 9.22
N GLN A 24 -13.09 -8.15 8.10
CA GLN A 24 -13.31 -9.50 7.58
C GLN A 24 -12.74 -9.62 6.16
N GLU A 25 -11.84 -10.58 5.96
CA GLU A 25 -11.37 -10.92 4.62
C GLU A 25 -12.41 -11.72 3.84
N LEU A 26 -12.45 -11.50 2.52
CA LEU A 26 -13.23 -12.34 1.61
C LEU A 26 -12.68 -13.76 1.64
N GLN A 27 -13.55 -14.75 1.81
CA GLN A 27 -13.17 -16.16 1.83
C GLN A 27 -13.17 -16.80 0.45
N GLU A 28 -13.94 -16.25 -0.49
CA GLU A 28 -14.09 -16.80 -1.83
C GLU A 28 -13.94 -15.72 -2.90
N PRO A 29 -13.31 -16.05 -4.04
CA PRO A 29 -13.19 -15.11 -5.14
C PRO A 29 -14.56 -14.82 -5.77
N PRO A 30 -14.80 -13.59 -6.25
CA PRO A 30 -16.04 -13.27 -6.94
C PRO A 30 -16.21 -14.16 -8.18
N THR A 31 -17.36 -14.81 -8.31
CA THR A 31 -17.67 -15.73 -9.42
C THR A 31 -18.05 -15.02 -10.72
N THR A 32 -18.41 -13.74 -10.68
CA THR A 32 -19.06 -13.00 -11.78
C THR A 32 -18.11 -12.16 -12.67
N TYR A 33 -16.80 -12.39 -12.63
CA TYR A 33 -15.84 -11.52 -13.35
C TYR A 33 -15.98 -11.50 -14.88
N ILE A 34 -16.50 -12.58 -15.49
CA ILE A 34 -16.52 -12.72 -16.95
C ILE A 34 -17.88 -12.31 -17.54
N ASP A 35 -18.98 -12.61 -16.84
CA ASP A 35 -20.36 -12.49 -17.37
C ASP A 35 -21.21 -11.43 -16.65
N ASN A 36 -20.63 -10.28 -16.32
CA ASN A 36 -21.43 -9.12 -15.89
C ASN A 36 -21.97 -8.37 -17.12
N GLU A 37 -23.27 -8.49 -17.39
CA GLU A 37 -23.97 -7.76 -18.48
C GLU A 37 -23.84 -6.23 -18.38
N TYR A 38 -23.58 -5.72 -17.18
CA TYR A 38 -23.40 -4.29 -16.90
C TYR A 38 -21.96 -3.79 -17.03
N ASP A 39 -21.00 -4.68 -17.34
CA ASP A 39 -19.59 -4.32 -17.43
C ASP A 39 -19.17 -4.03 -18.88
N HIS A 40 -19.17 -2.73 -19.21
CA HIS A 40 -18.83 -2.20 -20.54
C HIS A 40 -17.32 -2.16 -20.84
N ARG A 41 -16.45 -2.66 -19.95
CA ARG A 41 -15.00 -2.70 -20.17
C ARG A 41 -14.63 -3.63 -21.32
N THR A 42 -13.56 -3.29 -22.03
CA THR A 42 -13.05 -4.12 -23.13
C THR A 42 -12.48 -5.44 -22.61
N PHE A 43 -12.53 -6.49 -23.43
CA PHE A 43 -11.96 -7.80 -23.08
C PHE A 43 -10.48 -7.72 -22.68
N ALA A 44 -9.71 -6.86 -23.35
CA ALA A 44 -8.31 -6.63 -23.04
C ALA A 44 -8.09 -6.02 -21.65
N GLU A 45 -9.02 -5.20 -21.14
CA GLU A 45 -8.98 -4.67 -19.77
C GLU A 45 -9.35 -5.75 -18.76
N LYS A 46 -10.37 -6.57 -19.07
CA LYS A 46 -10.78 -7.69 -18.22
C LYS A 46 -9.67 -8.73 -18.04
N ILE A 47 -8.92 -9.04 -19.09
CA ILE A 47 -7.78 -9.98 -19.01
C ILE A 47 -6.66 -9.46 -18.09
N LYS A 48 -6.43 -8.14 -17.99
CA LYS A 48 -5.36 -7.62 -17.13
C LYS A 48 -5.58 -7.92 -15.65
N GLU A 49 -6.84 -8.06 -15.24
CA GLU A 49 -7.25 -8.37 -13.86
C GLU A 49 -7.31 -9.88 -13.58
N LEU A 50 -7.13 -10.71 -14.62
CA LEU A 50 -7.22 -12.15 -14.57
C LEU A 50 -5.86 -12.78 -14.84
N ASP A 51 -5.48 -13.67 -13.94
CA ASP A 51 -4.27 -14.43 -14.03
C ASP A 51 -4.59 -15.91 -14.23
N CYS A 52 -3.99 -16.55 -15.24
CA CYS A 52 -4.28 -17.93 -15.58
C CYS A 52 -3.95 -18.95 -14.47
N TYR A 53 -3.09 -18.60 -13.50
CA TYR A 53 -2.67 -19.50 -12.41
C TYR A 53 -3.27 -19.16 -11.05
N ILE A 54 -3.79 -17.93 -10.87
CA ILE A 54 -4.33 -17.43 -9.60
C ILE A 54 -5.83 -17.17 -9.70
N GLY A 55 -6.35 -16.94 -10.91
CA GLY A 55 -7.69 -16.41 -11.14
C GLY A 55 -7.69 -14.90 -10.94
N THR A 56 -8.55 -14.40 -10.06
CA THR A 56 -8.71 -12.96 -9.79
C THR A 56 -7.45 -12.37 -9.15
N ALA A 57 -6.89 -11.35 -9.79
CA ALA A 57 -5.67 -10.67 -9.37
C ALA A 57 -6.03 -9.39 -8.57
N ASP A 58 -6.79 -9.55 -7.50
CA ASP A 58 -7.36 -8.47 -6.70
C ASP A 58 -6.59 -8.19 -5.39
N GLY A 59 -5.56 -8.98 -5.12
CA GLY A 59 -4.70 -8.85 -3.93
C GLY A 59 -5.25 -9.52 -2.66
N TYR A 60 -6.36 -10.27 -2.74
CA TYR A 60 -6.87 -11.07 -1.62
C TYR A 60 -6.42 -12.54 -1.72
N ALA A 61 -5.98 -13.10 -0.59
CA ALA A 61 -5.49 -14.48 -0.54
C ALA A 61 -6.61 -15.51 -0.37
N TYR A 62 -7.82 -15.10 0.04
CA TYR A 62 -8.98 -15.97 0.25
C TYR A 62 -8.67 -17.15 1.19
N GLY A 63 -7.92 -16.87 2.27
CA GLY A 63 -7.48 -17.89 3.23
C GLY A 63 -6.40 -18.88 2.72
N SER A 64 -5.94 -18.76 1.47
CA SER A 64 -4.92 -19.66 0.89
C SER A 64 -3.51 -19.08 0.96
N GLU A 65 -2.61 -19.76 1.66
CA GLU A 65 -1.19 -19.38 1.75
C GLU A 65 -0.46 -19.50 0.40
N ASP A 66 -0.75 -20.55 -0.37
CA ASP A 66 -0.17 -20.75 -1.70
C ASP A 66 -0.57 -19.60 -2.63
N ARG A 67 -1.84 -19.18 -2.58
CA ARG A 67 -2.32 -18.01 -3.33
C ARG A 67 -1.58 -16.73 -2.93
N LEU A 68 -1.43 -16.48 -1.63
CA LEU A 68 -0.69 -15.34 -1.11
C LEU A 68 0.75 -15.32 -1.66
N TYR A 69 1.43 -16.46 -1.65
CA TYR A 69 2.80 -16.57 -2.15
C TYR A 69 2.89 -16.29 -3.66
N ARG A 70 1.96 -16.83 -4.45
CA ARG A 70 1.88 -16.55 -5.89
C ARG A 70 1.59 -15.07 -6.17
N MET A 71 0.70 -14.44 -5.41
CA MET A 71 0.42 -13.00 -5.52
C MET A 71 1.65 -12.15 -5.21
N ARG A 72 2.40 -12.48 -4.15
CA ARG A 72 3.66 -11.79 -3.83
C ARG A 72 4.70 -11.88 -4.94
N LYS A 73 4.84 -13.05 -5.57
CA LYS A 73 5.74 -13.23 -6.74
C LYS A 73 5.37 -12.34 -7.93
N LYS A 74 4.09 -11.99 -8.05
CA LYS A 74 3.57 -11.11 -9.10
C LYS A 74 3.49 -9.65 -8.68
N TYR A 75 4.03 -9.31 -7.51
CA TYR A 75 3.98 -7.96 -6.95
C TYR A 75 2.55 -7.42 -6.80
N LEU A 76 1.58 -8.31 -6.59
CA LEU A 76 0.24 -7.90 -6.24
C LEU A 76 0.21 -7.49 -4.76
N PHE A 77 -0.19 -6.24 -4.54
CA PHE A 77 -0.40 -5.70 -3.22
C PHE A 77 -1.85 -5.84 -2.81
N LYS A 78 -2.06 -6.00 -1.50
CA LYS A 78 -3.40 -6.00 -0.94
C LYS A 78 -4.02 -4.61 -1.17
N PRO A 79 -5.30 -4.54 -1.60
CA PRO A 79 -5.93 -3.26 -1.92
C PRO A 79 -6.23 -2.43 -0.66
N VAL A 80 -6.27 -3.08 0.50
CA VAL A 80 -6.58 -2.46 1.79
C VAL A 80 -5.29 -2.03 2.48
N GLY A 81 -5.24 -0.77 2.90
CA GLY A 81 -4.15 -0.22 3.69
C GLY A 81 -4.07 -0.80 5.11
N PRO A 82 -2.92 -0.65 5.79
CA PRO A 82 -2.69 -1.25 7.09
C PRO A 82 -3.62 -0.74 8.20
N THR A 83 -4.02 0.54 8.16
CA THR A 83 -4.94 1.19 9.11
C THR A 83 -6.38 0.66 9.06
N ASN A 84 -6.78 0.11 7.91
CA ASN A 84 -8.09 -0.49 7.71
C ASN A 84 -8.12 -1.94 8.21
N MET A 85 -6.97 -2.61 8.30
CA MET A 85 -6.85 -4.01 8.68
C MET A 85 -6.46 -4.20 10.15
N PHE A 86 -5.51 -3.43 10.67
CA PHE A 86 -5.03 -3.57 12.04
C PHE A 86 -5.46 -2.38 12.92
N LYS A 87 -5.66 -2.64 14.22
CA LYS A 87 -6.01 -1.64 15.24
C LYS A 87 -4.82 -0.72 15.55
N HIS A 88 -3.63 -1.30 15.54
CA HIS A 88 -2.38 -0.61 15.85
C HIS A 88 -1.23 -1.19 15.01
N PRO A 89 -0.15 -0.43 14.81
CA PRO A 89 1.05 -0.93 14.16
C PRO A 89 1.69 -2.02 15.03
N GLY A 90 1.84 -3.23 14.50
CA GLY A 90 2.48 -4.33 15.24
C GLY A 90 3.99 -4.34 15.15
N THR A 91 4.56 -3.63 14.18
CA THR A 91 6.00 -3.54 13.97
C THR A 91 6.44 -2.10 13.81
N ASN A 92 7.71 -1.84 14.11
CA ASN A 92 8.31 -0.51 13.95
C ASN A 92 8.30 -0.02 12.50
N SER A 93 8.35 -0.93 11.52
CA SER A 93 8.25 -0.56 10.11
C SER A 93 6.86 -0.03 9.74
N MET A 94 5.80 -0.54 10.38
CA MET A 94 4.44 -0.04 10.17
C MET A 94 4.27 1.38 10.73
N ASN A 95 4.95 1.73 11.83
CA ASN A 95 4.84 3.05 12.46
C ASN A 95 5.17 4.21 11.51
N TYR A 96 6.19 4.05 10.67
CA TYR A 96 6.67 5.13 9.80
C TYR A 96 5.60 5.62 8.81
N GLY A 97 4.78 4.71 8.29
CA GLY A 97 3.74 5.01 7.30
C GLY A 97 2.31 4.98 7.84
N TRP A 98 2.12 4.67 9.12
CA TRP A 98 0.82 4.36 9.70
C TRP A 98 -0.20 5.49 9.50
N TRP A 99 0.21 6.71 9.85
CA TRP A 99 -0.65 7.89 9.85
C TRP A 99 -0.88 8.49 8.45
N ASN A 100 -0.16 8.01 7.43
CA ASN A 100 -0.36 8.49 6.06
C ASN A 100 -1.68 8.01 5.45
N CYS A 101 -2.25 6.92 5.98
CA CYS A 101 -3.50 6.33 5.50
C CYS A 101 -4.73 6.78 6.32
N ASP A 102 -4.56 7.71 7.25
CA ASP A 102 -5.66 8.23 8.06
C ASP A 102 -6.51 9.21 7.23
N PRO A 103 -7.82 8.94 7.02
CA PRO A 103 -8.69 9.81 6.23
C PRO A 103 -8.89 11.19 6.86
N GLU A 104 -8.75 11.35 8.17
CA GLU A 104 -8.82 12.65 8.83
C GLU A 104 -7.53 13.46 8.60
N LEU A 105 -6.38 12.79 8.62
CA LEU A 105 -5.10 13.42 8.32
C LEU A 105 -4.88 13.66 6.83
N SER A 106 -5.45 12.85 5.93
CA SER A 106 -5.29 13.04 4.48
C SER A 106 -6.02 14.29 3.95
N LYS A 107 -7.06 14.74 4.67
CA LYS A 107 -7.73 16.02 4.41
C LYS A 107 -6.83 17.23 4.72
N LEU A 108 -5.72 17.03 5.43
CA LEU A 108 -4.76 18.08 5.79
C LEU A 108 -3.95 18.66 4.59
N SER A 109 -4.33 18.36 3.35
CA SER A 109 -3.76 19.02 2.17
C SER A 109 -4.63 20.18 1.66
N LYS A 110 -5.83 20.36 2.22
CA LYS A 110 -6.78 21.41 1.84
C LYS A 110 -7.02 22.31 3.04
N GLU A 111 -6.82 23.61 2.84
CA GLU A 111 -7.18 24.85 3.57
C GLU A 111 -7.59 24.82 5.07
N GLU A 112 -8.12 23.74 5.63
CA GLU A 112 -8.61 23.57 7.00
C GLU A 112 -7.68 22.67 7.85
N ASN A 113 -6.39 22.96 7.88
CA ASN A 113 -5.48 22.24 8.77
C ASN A 113 -5.55 22.80 10.18
N TRP A 114 -5.60 21.92 11.19
CA TRP A 114 -5.45 22.31 12.60
C TRP A 114 -4.05 22.85 12.93
N PHE A 115 -3.08 22.68 12.03
CA PHE A 115 -1.74 23.26 12.13
C PHE A 115 -1.34 23.94 10.81
N LYS A 116 -0.49 24.97 10.90
CA LYS A 116 0.09 25.62 9.72
C LYS A 116 1.26 24.78 9.19
N PRO A 117 1.15 24.13 8.02
CA PRO A 117 2.27 23.38 7.46
C PRO A 117 3.42 24.34 7.12
N ARG A 118 4.66 23.86 7.26
CA ARG A 118 5.83 24.60 6.78
C ARG A 118 5.74 24.65 5.25
N VAL A 119 5.64 25.85 4.70
CA VAL A 119 5.75 26.06 3.26
C VAL A 119 7.19 25.75 2.86
N VAL A 120 7.38 24.72 2.05
CA VAL A 120 8.67 24.42 1.42
C VAL A 120 8.58 24.91 -0.02
N HIS A 121 9.38 25.91 -0.35
CA HIS A 121 9.55 26.31 -1.74
C HIS A 121 10.49 25.32 -2.40
N SER A 122 10.03 24.63 -3.45
CA SER A 122 10.90 23.79 -4.25
C SER A 122 12.03 24.66 -4.80
N ILE A 123 13.26 24.15 -4.73
CA ILE A 123 14.37 24.76 -5.46
C ILE A 123 14.09 24.49 -6.93
N ASN A 124 13.54 25.48 -7.62
CA ASN A 124 13.33 25.39 -9.05
C ASN A 124 14.72 25.43 -9.70
N THR A 125 15.08 24.37 -10.43
CA THR A 125 16.28 24.41 -11.28
C THR A 125 15.99 25.39 -12.41
N SER A 126 16.58 26.59 -12.32
CA SER A 126 16.52 27.56 -13.41
C SER A 126 17.12 26.97 -14.69
N GLU A 127 16.71 27.48 -15.86
CA GLU A 127 17.34 27.08 -17.13
C GLU A 127 18.85 27.33 -17.12
N MET A 128 19.29 28.41 -16.47
CA MET A 128 20.70 28.71 -16.25
C MET A 128 21.39 27.61 -15.43
N SER A 129 20.76 27.13 -14.36
CA SER A 129 21.28 26.01 -13.56
C SER A 129 21.37 24.72 -14.36
N ARG A 130 20.39 24.46 -15.25
CA ARG A 130 20.42 23.30 -16.16
C ARG A 130 21.53 23.42 -17.19
N PHE A 131 21.72 24.59 -17.77
CA PHE A 131 22.81 24.89 -18.71
C PHE A 131 24.18 24.71 -18.05
N ILE A 132 24.39 25.26 -16.86
CA ILE A 132 25.64 25.10 -16.11
C ILE A 132 25.90 23.63 -15.78
N ASN A 133 24.88 22.88 -15.34
CA ASN A 133 25.01 21.43 -15.12
C ASN A 133 25.40 20.69 -16.40
N TYR A 134 24.83 21.06 -17.56
CA TYR A 134 25.20 20.49 -18.85
C TYR A 134 26.66 20.80 -19.21
N CYS A 135 27.11 22.04 -19.05
CA CYS A 135 28.52 22.41 -19.26
C CYS A 135 29.46 21.63 -18.35
N LEU A 136 29.13 21.46 -17.06
CA LEU A 136 29.88 20.67 -16.09
C LEU A 136 29.95 19.17 -16.43
N THR A 137 29.00 18.64 -17.20
CA THR A 137 29.01 17.24 -17.66
C THR A 137 29.90 17.02 -18.89
N ILE A 138 29.99 18.00 -19.78
CA ILE A 138 30.76 17.89 -21.03
C ILE A 138 32.23 18.17 -20.80
N ASP A 139 32.54 19.21 -20.01
CA ASP A 139 33.89 19.71 -19.91
C ASP A 139 34.43 19.66 -18.47
N LYS A 140 35.61 19.05 -18.31
CA LYS A 140 36.32 18.93 -17.04
C LYS A 140 36.88 20.26 -16.56
N PHE A 141 37.10 21.23 -17.46
CA PHE A 141 37.63 22.55 -17.09
C PHE A 141 36.63 23.41 -16.31
N PHE A 142 35.34 23.11 -16.38
CA PHE A 142 34.31 23.78 -15.57
C PHE A 142 34.27 23.29 -14.10
N LYS A 143 34.96 22.20 -13.76
CA LYS A 143 35.01 21.63 -12.39
C LYS A 143 36.18 22.14 -11.53
N MET A 144 36.76 23.30 -11.86
CA MET A 144 37.85 23.91 -11.07
C MET A 144 37.42 24.23 -9.64
#